data_AF-A0A1H4PCV9-F1
#
_entry.id   AF-A0A1H4PCV9-F1
#
_cell.length_a   1.000
_cell.length_b   1.000
_cell.length_c   1.000
_cell.angle_alpha   90.00
_cell.angle_beta   90.00
_cell.angle_gamma   90.00
#
_symmetry.space_group_name_H-M   'P 1'
#
loop_
_entity.id
_entity.type
_entity.pdbx_description
1 polymer ?
#
loop_
_entity_poly.entity_id
_entity_poly.type
_entity_poly.pdbx_seq_one_letter_code
_entity_poly.pdbx_strand_id
1 'polypeptide(L)' 'MSPDLVASPGAVRSAAELNAQIRALWSHPAVPLTREQRAEYERLCAELRRVERGGAAAADRARMLPAA' A
#
# COMPACT_ATOMS: atom_id res chain seq x y z
N MET A 1 26.99 -7.62 6.85
CA MET A 1 26.52 -6.42 6.14
C MET A 1 25.66 -6.91 4.99
N SER A 2 24.35 -6.69 5.03
CA SER A 2 23.44 -7.09 3.95
C SER A 2 22.94 -5.86 3.21
N PRO A 3 23.24 -5.73 1.91
CA PRO A 3 22.51 -4.84 1.03
C PRO A 3 21.86 -5.68 -0.08
N ASP A 4 20.65 -6.15 0.16
CA ASP A 4 19.78 -6.68 -0.90
C ASP A 4 18.44 -5.96 -0.83
N LEU A 5 18.48 -4.67 -1.17
CA LEU A 5 17.29 -3.93 -1.59
C LEU A 5 17.43 -3.65 -3.08
N VAL A 6 17.46 -4.73 -3.86
CA VAL A 6 17.12 -4.66 -5.28
C VAL A 6 15.63 -4.35 -5.34
N ALA A 7 15.30 -3.06 -5.23
CA ALA A 7 13.98 -2.56 -5.58
C ALA A 7 13.78 -2.83 -7.07
N SER A 8 13.19 -3.99 -7.38
CA SER A 8 12.79 -4.34 -8.74
C SER A 8 11.89 -3.22 -9.27
N PRO A 9 12.17 -2.63 -10.46
CA PRO A 9 11.39 -1.53 -11.03
C PRO A 9 9.95 -1.88 -11.44
N GLY A 10 9.44 -3.04 -11.02
CA GLY A 10 8.07 -3.50 -11.24
C GLY A 10 7.45 -4.19 -10.02
N ALA A 11 8.07 -4.11 -8.84
CA ALA A 11 7.45 -4.63 -7.62
C ALA A 11 6.26 -3.73 -7.25
N VAL A 12 5.04 -4.26 -7.43
CA VAL A 12 3.82 -3.62 -6.95
C VAL A 12 4.02 -3.30 -5.47
N ARG A 13 3.90 -2.01 -5.10
CA ARG A 13 4.04 -1.56 -3.71
C ARG A 13 3.05 -2.34 -2.84
N SER A 14 3.54 -2.87 -1.72
CA SER A 14 2.71 -3.59 -0.76
C SER A 14 1.77 -2.63 -0.02
N ALA A 15 0.69 -3.18 0.54
CA ALA A 15 -0.23 -2.39 1.36
C ALA A 15 0.47 -1.74 2.58
N ALA A 16 1.50 -2.40 3.12
CA ALA A 16 2.30 -1.87 4.22
C ALA A 16 3.10 -0.62 3.81
N GLU A 17 3.74 -0.65 2.64
CA GLU A 17 4.50 0.48 2.11
C GLU A 17 3.59 1.67 1.77
N LEU A 18 2.42 1.40 1.18
CA LEU A 18 1.44 2.45 0.89
C LEU A 18 0.91 3.10 2.17
N ASN A 19 0.63 2.32 3.21
CA ASN A 19 0.22 2.85 4.51
C ASN A 19 1.32 3.69 5.18
N ALA A 20 2.59 3.29 5.03
CA ALA A 20 3.71 4.07 5.54
C ALA A 20 3.82 5.44 4.84
N GLN A 21 3.68 5.47 3.51
CA GLN A 21 3.69 6.72 2.72
C GLN A 21 2.51 7.62 3.05
N ILE A 22 1.30 7.05 3.20
CA ILE A 22 0.11 7.79 3.63
C ILE A 22 0.39 8.47 4.98
N ARG A 23 0.92 7.75 5.97
CA ARG A 23 1.24 8.31 7.29
C ARG A 23 2.31 9.39 7.21
N ALA A 24 3.30 9.24 6.33
CA ALA A 24 4.37 10.22 6.13
C ALA A 24 3.89 11.57 5.59
N LEU A 25 2.69 11.65 4.99
CA LEU A 25 2.09 12.93 4.58
C LEU A 25 1.78 13.84 5.78
N TRP A 26 1.54 13.28 6.97
CA TRP A 26 1.31 14.06 8.18
C TRP A 26 2.61 14.29 8.94
N SER A 27 3.07 15.54 8.94
CA SER A 27 4.15 15.98 9.85
C SER A 27 3.68 16.04 11.31
N HIS A 28 2.39 16.25 11.56
CA HIS A 28 1.77 16.22 12.89
C HIS A 28 0.28 15.85 12.75
N PRO A 29 -0.29 14.99 13.61
CA PRO A 29 -1.71 14.62 13.57
C PRO A 29 -2.71 15.79 13.67
N ALA A 30 -2.31 16.95 14.20
CA ALA A 30 -3.18 18.12 14.32
C ALA A 30 -3.13 19.06 13.10
N VAL A 31 -2.20 18.83 12.16
CA VAL A 31 -2.01 19.70 10.98
C VAL A 31 -2.76 19.10 9.79
N PRO A 32 -3.66 19.87 9.15
CA PRO A 32 -4.34 19.42 7.95
C PRO A 32 -3.36 19.35 6.76
N LEU A 33 -3.61 18.39 5.85
CA LEU A 33 -2.85 18.28 4.61
C LEU A 33 -3.06 19.51 3.71
N THR A 34 -1.99 19.94 3.05
CA THR A 34 -2.09 20.92 1.95
C THR A 34 -2.87 20.33 0.78
N ARG A 35 -3.20 21.17 -0.22
CA ARG A 35 -3.90 20.72 -1.43
C ARG A 35 -3.10 19.68 -2.21
N GLU A 36 -1.79 19.87 -2.30
CA GLU A 36 -0.86 18.98 -2.98
C GLU A 36 -0.75 17.64 -2.24
N GLN A 37 -0.60 17.69 -0.92
CA GLN A 37 -0.56 16.50 -0.08
C GLN A 37 -1.89 15.73 -0.12
N ARG A 38 -3.03 16.42 -0.22
CA ARG A 38 -4.35 15.80 -0.39
C ARG A 38 -4.47 15.06 -1.72
N ALA A 39 -3.99 15.65 -2.81
CA ALA A 39 -3.97 14.98 -4.10
C ALA A 39 -3.11 13.71 -4.07
N GLU A 40 -1.97 13.75 -3.37
CA GLU A 40 -1.12 12.58 -3.19
C GLU A 40 -1.77 11.51 -2.29
N TYR A 41 -2.41 11.93 -1.20
CA TYR A 41 -3.20 11.05 -0.33
C TYR A 41 -4.27 10.29 -1.13
N GLU A 42 -5.02 10.98 -1.98
CA GLU A 42 -6.06 10.37 -2.80
C GLU A 42 -5.49 9.34 -3.78
N ARG A 43 -4.33 9.62 -4.39
CA ARG A 43 -3.61 8.65 -5.25
C ARG A 43 -3.16 7.42 -4.47
N LEU A 44 -2.52 7.60 -3.32
CA LEU A 44 -2.07 6.51 -2.47
C LEU A 44 -3.24 5.65 -1.96
N CYS A 45 -4.36 6.27 -1.57
CA CYS A 45 -5.57 5.53 -1.19
C CYS A 45 -6.21 4.77 -2.36
N ALA A 46 -6.16 5.31 -3.58
CA ALA A 46 -6.63 4.59 -4.77
C ALA A 46 -5.76 3.37 -5.07
N GLU A 47 -4.44 3.50 -4.92
CA GLU A 47 -3.48 2.40 -5.09
C GLU A 47 -3.64 1.33 -4.00
N LEU A 48 -3.76 1.74 -2.73
CA LEU A 48 -3.98 0.84 -1.60
C LEU A 48 -5.22 -0.02 -1.80
N ARG A 49 -6.33 0.58 -2.21
CA ARG A 49 -7.58 -0.15 -2.52
C ARG A 49 -7.41 -1.17 -3.65
N ARG A 50 -6.52 -0.93 -4.62
CA ARG A 50 -6.24 -1.92 -5.69
C ARG A 50 -5.46 -3.11 -5.13
N VAL A 51 -4.46 -2.84 -4.29
CA VAL A 51 -3.65 -3.88 -3.62
C VAL A 51 -4.51 -4.72 -2.68
N GLU A 52 -5.35 -4.08 -1.86
CA GLU A 52 -6.25 -4.78 -0.93
C GLU A 52 -7.27 -5.65 -1.67
N ARG A 53 -7.84 -5.19 -2.78
CA ARG A 53 -8.73 -6.02 -3.61
C ARG A 53 -8.00 -7.20 -4.27
N GLY A 54 -6.77 -6.99 -4.76
CA GLY A 54 -5.96 -8.06 -5.32
C GLY A 54 -5.56 -9.11 -4.28
N GLY A 55 -5.20 -8.68 -3.07
CA GLY A 55 -4.89 -9.54 -1.94
C GLY A 55 -6.11 -10.28 -1.40
N ALA A 56 -7.26 -9.60 -1.29
CA ALA A 56 -8.51 -10.22 -0.85
C ALA A 56 -8.99 -11.29 -1.85
N ALA A 57 -8.90 -11.03 -3.15
CA ALA A 57 -9.24 -12.03 -4.17
C ALA A 57 -8.29 -13.25 -4.14
N ALA A 58 -7.00 -13.03 -3.86
CA ALA A 58 -6.05 -14.12 -3.69
C ALA A 58 -6.32 -14.94 -2.40
N ALA A 59 -6.66 -14.27 -1.29
CA ALA A 59 -6.99 -14.92 -0.03
C ALA A 59 -8.30 -15.72 -0.10
N ASP A 60 -9.32 -15.20 -0.77
CA ASP A 60 -10.59 -15.90 -0.99
C ASP A 60 -10.41 -17.18 -1.81
N ARG A 61 -9.59 -17.12 -2.87
CA ARG A 61 -9.23 -18.29 -3.68
C ARG A 61 -8.45 -19.36 -2.90
N ALA A 62 -7.56 -18.96 -1.99
CA ALA A 62 -6.82 -19.89 -1.15
C ALA A 62 -7.73 -20.63 -0.15
N ARG A 63 -8.81 -19.98 0.29
CA ARG A 63 -9.79 -20.54 1.25
C ARG A 63 -10.75 -21.54 0.60
N MET A 64 -10.87 -21.52 -0.73
CA MET A 64 -11.78 -22.37 -1.51
C MET A 64 -11.12 -23.68 -2.01
N LEU A 65 -9.81 -23.87 -1.80
CA LEU A 65 -9.13 -25.12 -2.13
C LEU A 65 -9.44 -26.19 -1.05
N PRO A 66 -10.05 -27.34 -1.40
CA PRO A 66 -10.26 -28.41 -0.43
C PRO A 66 -8.92 -29.02 -0.03
N ALA A 67 -8.72 -29.21 1.27
CA ALA A 67 -7.62 -30.01 1.79
C ALA A 67 -7.78 -31.44 1.26
N ALA A 68 -6.86 -31.85 0.38
CA ALA A 68 -6.73 -33.23 -0.09
C ALA A 68 -6.03 -34.10 0.96
#